data_AF-A0A7C7M5A9-F1
#
_entry.id   AF-A0A7C7M5A9-F1
#
_cell.length_a   1.000
_cell.length_b   1.000
_cell.length_c   1.000
_cell.angle_alpha   90.00
_cell.angle_beta   90.00
_cell.angle_gamma   90.00
#
_symmetry.space_group_name_H-M   'P 1'
#
loop_
_entity.id
_entity.type
_entity.pdbx_description
1 polymer ?
#
loop_
_entity_poly.entity_id
_entity_poly.type
_entity_poly.pdbx_seq_one_letter_code
_entity_poly.pdbx_strand_id
1 'polypeptide(L)' 'MNRLIIKFPIMLIFLSLLWGQGKEYEGPEDSAGDIAAEKEGYMIGNRVYLYFRNTTELSDWP' A
#
# COMPACT_ATOMS: atom_id res chain seq x y z
N MET A 1 -45.05 -6.63 -17.31
CA MET A 1 -43.82 -7.35 -17.75
C MET A 1 -42.56 -6.51 -17.53
N ASN A 2 -42.55 -5.22 -17.93
CA ASN A 2 -41.36 -4.37 -17.93
C ASN A 2 -40.76 -4.06 -16.54
N ARG A 3 -41.59 -4.00 -15.49
CA ARG A 3 -41.13 -3.74 -14.11
C ARG A 3 -40.25 -4.85 -13.54
N LEU A 4 -40.48 -6.10 -13.97
CA LEU A 4 -39.68 -7.24 -13.51
C LEU A 4 -38.33 -7.29 -14.24
N ILE A 5 -38.34 -6.94 -15.53
CA ILE A 5 -37.14 -6.88 -16.38
C ILE A 5 -36.13 -5.86 -15.87
N ILE A 6 -36.59 -4.72 -15.33
CA ILE A 6 -35.69 -3.67 -14.77
C ILE A 6 -35.13 -4.07 -13.40
N LYS A 7 -35.91 -4.80 -12.58
CA LYS A 7 -35.48 -5.21 -11.23
C LYS A 7 -34.41 -6.31 -11.26
N PHE A 8 -34.45 -7.17 -12.27
CA PHE A 8 -33.53 -8.29 -12.43
C PHE A 8 -32.04 -7.88 -12.54
N PRO A 9 -31.63 -6.93 -13.40
CA PRO A 9 -30.23 -6.49 -13.48
C PRO A 9 -29.80 -5.71 -12.23
N ILE A 10 -30.70 -4.95 -11.60
CA ILE A 10 -30.42 -4.22 -10.36
C ILE A 10 -30.07 -5.22 -9.24
N MET A 11 -30.82 -6.31 -9.12
CA MET A 11 -30.55 -7.38 -8.15
C MET A 11 -29.19 -8.04 -8.37
N LEU A 12 -28.79 -8.28 -9.63
CA LEU A 12 -27.49 -8.87 -9.97
C LEU A 12 -26.32 -7.96 -9.58
N ILE A 13 -26.46 -6.65 -9.77
CA ILE A 13 -25.45 -5.66 -9.36
C ILE A 13 -25.27 -5.67 -7.84
N PHE A 14 -26.35 -5.67 -7.07
CA PHE A 14 -26.28 -5.76 -5.61
C PHE A 14 -25.62 -7.07 -5.12
N LEU A 15 -25.85 -8.18 -5.81
CA LEU A 15 -25.23 -9.46 -5.45
C LEU A 15 -23.71 -9.46 -5.66
N SER A 16 -23.21 -8.75 -6.66
CA SER A 16 -21.76 -8.62 -6.91
C SER A 16 -21.01 -7.85 -5.81
N LEU A 17 -21.71 -6.97 -5.06
CA LEU A 17 -21.12 -6.22 -3.95
C LEU A 17 -20.91 -7.07 -2.69
N LEU A 18 -21.54 -8.26 -2.61
CA LEU A 18 -21.36 -9.19 -1.49
C LEU A 18 -20.04 -9.98 -1.58
N TRP A 19 -19.40 -10.00 -2.76
CA TRP A 19 -18.06 -10.53 -2.93
C TRP A 19 -17.04 -9.39 -2.80
N GLY A 20 -16.64 -9.10 -1.57
CA GLY A 20 -15.42 -8.34 -1.34
C GLY A 20 -14.22 -9.05 -1.98
N GLN A 21 -13.24 -8.30 -2.49
CA GLN A 21 -11.96 -8.83 -2.96
C GLN A 21 -11.12 -9.34 -1.77
N GLY A 22 -11.64 -10.33 -1.04
CA GLY A 22 -11.03 -10.92 0.16
C GLY A 22 -9.79 -11.75 -0.12
N LYS A 23 -9.01 -11.40 -1.15
CA LYS A 23 -7.63 -11.82 -1.21
C LYS A 23 -6.92 -11.05 -0.12
N GLU A 24 -6.43 -11.78 0.87
CA GLU A 24 -5.49 -11.23 1.82
C GLU A 24 -4.36 -10.57 1.02
N TYR A 25 -4.12 -9.29 1.29
CA TYR A 25 -3.02 -8.59 0.63
C TYR A 25 -1.73 -9.13 1.25
N GLU A 26 -1.01 -9.96 0.50
CA GLU A 26 0.23 -10.58 0.96
C GLU A 26 1.37 -9.55 1.18
N GLY A 27 1.18 -8.30 0.75
CA GLY A 27 2.25 -7.31 0.75
C GLY A 27 3.39 -7.67 -0.22
N PRO A 28 4.30 -6.74 -0.52
CA PRO A 28 5.59 -7.13 -1.04
C PRO A 28 6.35 -7.92 0.04
N GLU A 29 7.04 -8.98 -0.38
CA GLU A 29 8.08 -9.63 0.44
C GLU A 29 9.20 -8.61 0.68
N ASP A 30 9.16 -7.89 1.80
CA ASP A 30 10.25 -7.05 2.27
C ASP A 30 11.12 -7.89 3.21
N SER A 31 12.22 -8.42 2.68
CA SER A 31 13.23 -9.05 3.53
C SER A 31 13.65 -8.07 4.61
N ALA A 32 13.65 -8.51 5.89
CA ALA A 32 14.16 -7.70 6.99
C ALA A 32 15.48 -7.05 6.56
N GLY A 33 15.52 -5.71 6.61
CA GLY A 33 16.55 -4.90 5.96
C GLY A 33 17.94 -5.48 6.19
N ASP A 34 18.59 -5.90 5.10
CA ASP A 34 19.96 -6.41 5.16
C ASP A 34 20.84 -5.29 5.74
N ILE A 35 21.61 -5.59 6.79
CA ILE A 35 22.59 -4.66 7.36
C ILE A 35 23.60 -4.25 6.27
N ALA A 36 23.85 -5.11 5.27
CA ALA A 36 24.67 -4.78 4.11
C ALA A 36 23.99 -3.81 3.10
N ALA A 37 22.70 -3.54 3.25
CA ALA A 37 21.95 -2.53 2.49
C ALA A 37 21.86 -1.17 3.20
N GLU A 38 22.47 -1.02 4.39
CA GLU A 38 22.71 0.28 4.99
C GLU A 38 23.56 1.13 4.03
N LYS A 39 22.96 2.16 3.45
CA LYS A 39 23.62 3.10 2.55
C LYS A 39 23.54 4.50 3.12
N GLU A 40 24.70 5.12 3.29
CA GLU A 40 24.79 6.54 3.61
C GLU A 40 24.56 7.36 2.33
N GLY A 41 23.53 8.19 2.33
CA GLY A 41 23.24 9.13 1.24
C GLY A 41 23.77 10.53 1.57
N TYR A 42 24.59 11.10 0.68
CA TYR A 42 25.04 12.49 0.77
C TYR A 42 24.24 13.36 -0.20
N MET A 43 23.47 14.33 0.30
CA MET A 43 22.83 15.34 -0.55
C MET A 43 23.78 16.52 -0.74
N ILE A 44 24.24 16.74 -1.99
CA ILE A 44 25.05 17.91 -2.36
C ILE A 44 24.11 18.94 -3.00
N GLY A 45 24.00 20.13 -2.40
CA GLY A 45 23.11 21.16 -2.93
C GLY A 45 23.08 22.48 -2.17
N ASN A 46 23.54 22.50 -0.91
CA ASN A 46 23.87 23.69 -0.13
C ASN A 46 25.02 23.30 0.82
N ARG A 47 25.71 24.27 1.46
CA ARG A 47 26.79 24.02 2.45
C ARG A 47 26.23 23.43 3.76
N VAL A 48 25.46 22.35 3.65
CA VAL A 48 24.79 21.64 4.73
C VAL A 48 25.01 20.16 4.45
N TYR A 49 25.80 19.51 5.30
CA TYR A 49 25.99 18.07 5.26
C TYR A 49 24.89 17.42 6.12
N LEU A 50 24.02 16.63 5.50
CA LEU A 50 23.01 15.83 6.19
C LEU A 50 23.46 14.38 6.16
N TYR A 51 23.72 13.80 7.33
CA TYR A 51 24.08 12.40 7.50
C TYR A 51 22.82 11.64 7.90
N PHE A 52 22.47 10.60 7.15
CA PHE A 52 21.35 9.73 7.46
C PHE A 52 21.89 8.35 7.79
N ARG A 53 21.54 7.85 8.98
CA ARG A 53 21.74 6.46 9.37
C ARG A 53 20.39 5.77 9.28
N ASN A 54 20.30 4.70 8.49
CA ASN A 54 19.11 3.87 8.48
C ASN A 54 19.10 3.02 9.75
N THR A 55 18.18 3.29 10.68
CA THR A 55 18.04 2.50 11.93
C THR A 55 16.98 1.41 11.81
N THR A 56 16.37 1.21 10.62
CA THR A 56 15.19 0.35 10.38
C THR A 56 13.95 0.70 11.20
N GLU A 57 14.00 1.80 11.96
CA GLU A 57 12.89 2.29 12.78
C GLU A 57 12.01 3.21 11.93
N LEU A 58 10.69 2.99 12.00
CA LEU A 58 9.73 3.91 11.42
C LEU A 58 9.74 5.21 12.22
N SER A 59 9.76 6.37 11.55
CA SER A 59 9.67 7.65 12.25
C SER A 59 8.30 7.78 12.93
N ASP A 60 8.28 8.08 14.22
CA ASP A 60 7.06 8.49 14.93
C ASP A 60 6.63 9.86 14.40
N TRP A 61 5.73 9.84 13.42
CA TRP A 61 5.10 11.04 12.87
C TRP A 61 3.70 11.22 13.47
N PRO A 62 3.33 12.41 13.96
CA PRO A 62 2.01 12.70 14.51
C PRO A 62 0.91 12.86 13.44
#